data_AF-A0A2R6PNN0-F1
#
_entry.id   AF-A0A2R6PNN0-F1
#
_cell.length_a   1.000
_cell.length_b   1.000
_cell.length_c   1.000
_cell.angle_alpha   90.00
_cell.angle_beta   90.00
_cell.angle_gamma   90.00
#
_symmetry.space_group_name_H-M   'P 1'
#
loop_
_entity.id
_entity.type
_entity.pdbx_description
1 polymer ?
#
loop_
_entity_poly.entity_id
_entity_poly.type
_entity_poly.pdbx_seq_one_letter_code
_entity_poly.pdbx_strand_id
1 'polypeptide(L)'
;MSPDFVAGTCFDVNTPQTLSHNGGGDSQGIASMITYSIATYGVDPNHVFVTGTSSGAMMTNVMSGSYPNLFQAASAYSGVAFGCFAGSNSWNSACADGDVSNTAEVWGNMVRAAYPGYTGPRPKMMLWHGTADTTLYYPNYEQEILEWTNVLGVSSTPSTTTLNDPQSGYTMTTYGSEVIGYSAEGVGHTVPVHETIDLAFFGITGGGPSSTSSAPPPPPSSSSAAPPVSSSPSNGAVAQHWDQCGGIGFTGPTVCAAPFVCTVSNAYYSQCL
;
A
#
# COMPACT_ATOMS: atom_id res chain seq x y z
N MET A 1 16.13 23.57 -10.60
CA MET A 1 16.52 23.38 -9.20
C MET A 1 16.00 24.58 -8.43
N SER A 2 14.87 24.44 -7.75
CA SER A 2 14.34 25.52 -6.90
C SER A 2 15.18 25.62 -5.61
N PRO A 3 15.37 26.81 -5.04
CA PRO A 3 16.42 27.04 -4.05
C PRO A 3 16.08 26.68 -2.60
N ASP A 4 14.90 26.11 -2.31
CA ASP A 4 14.36 26.10 -0.94
C ASP A 4 14.12 24.69 -0.36
N PHE A 5 15.02 23.73 -0.60
CA PHE A 5 15.04 22.51 0.21
C PHE A 5 15.57 22.83 1.60
N VAL A 6 14.69 23.23 2.51
CA VAL A 6 15.00 23.26 3.95
C VAL A 6 15.01 21.82 4.43
N ALA A 7 16.21 21.27 4.64
CA ALA A 7 16.38 19.92 5.19
C ALA A 7 15.69 19.82 6.57
N GLY A 8 14.76 18.86 6.71
CA GLY A 8 14.10 18.53 7.98
C GLY A 8 12.62 18.91 8.10
N THR A 9 11.97 19.41 7.05
CA THR A 9 10.51 19.68 7.04
C THR A 9 9.72 18.60 6.29
N CYS A 10 8.39 18.57 6.50
CA CYS A 10 7.46 17.81 5.66
C CYS A 10 7.64 18.17 4.18
N PHE A 11 7.24 17.26 3.28
CA PHE A 11 7.09 17.57 1.86
C PHE A 11 6.18 18.79 1.67
N ASP A 12 6.48 19.59 0.66
CA ASP A 12 5.55 20.60 0.16
C ASP A 12 4.31 19.91 -0.43
N VAL A 13 3.20 19.96 0.31
CA VAL A 13 1.88 19.43 -0.08
C VAL A 13 0.78 20.51 -0.02
N ASN A 14 1.17 21.77 0.18
CA ASN A 14 0.25 22.88 0.41
C ASN A 14 0.28 23.93 -0.71
N THR A 15 1.39 24.05 -1.45
CA THR A 15 1.54 25.15 -2.41
C THR A 15 0.78 24.90 -3.71
N PRO A 16 0.35 25.95 -4.42
CA PRO A 16 -0.19 25.80 -5.78
C PRO A 16 0.77 25.10 -6.75
N GLN A 17 2.09 25.27 -6.55
CA GLN A 17 3.13 24.66 -7.37
C GLN A 17 3.13 23.14 -7.24
N THR A 18 3.15 22.61 -6.01
CA THR A 18 3.17 21.16 -5.78
C THR A 18 1.84 20.50 -6.17
N LEU A 19 0.72 21.23 -5.99
CA LEU A 19 -0.64 20.78 -6.30
C LEU A 19 -1.02 20.95 -7.79
N SER A 20 -0.07 21.29 -8.67
CA SER A 20 -0.31 21.43 -10.10
C SER A 20 0.69 20.62 -10.92
N HIS A 21 0.21 20.00 -11.98
CA HIS A 21 1.05 19.33 -12.98
C HIS A 21 2.03 20.33 -13.60
N ASN A 22 3.33 20.05 -13.49
CA ASN A 22 4.41 20.94 -13.92
C ASN A 22 4.38 22.35 -13.29
N GLY A 23 3.76 22.51 -12.12
CA GLY A 23 3.68 23.78 -11.39
C GLY A 23 4.94 24.13 -10.60
N GLY A 24 5.84 23.17 -10.39
CA GLY A 24 7.02 23.27 -9.53
C GLY A 24 6.88 22.45 -8.24
N GLY A 25 7.56 22.89 -7.19
CA GLY A 25 7.51 22.27 -5.86
C GLY A 25 8.15 20.87 -5.80
N ASP A 26 7.95 20.21 -4.67
CA ASP A 26 8.51 18.89 -4.40
C ASP A 26 7.95 17.83 -5.34
N SER A 27 6.65 17.91 -5.69
CA SER A 27 6.01 16.96 -6.59
C SER A 27 6.65 16.95 -7.99
N GLN A 28 7.00 18.12 -8.54
CA GLN A 28 7.75 18.19 -9.80
C GLN A 28 9.18 17.64 -9.67
N GLY A 29 9.81 17.86 -8.50
CA GLY A 29 11.11 17.25 -8.19
C GLY A 29 11.04 15.72 -8.28
N ILE A 30 10.06 15.11 -7.63
CA ILE A 30 9.82 13.66 -7.64
C ILE A 30 9.50 13.18 -9.07
N ALA A 31 8.60 13.86 -9.78
CA ALA A 31 8.29 13.54 -11.18
C ALA A 31 9.54 13.58 -12.08
N SER A 32 10.44 14.53 -11.84
CA SER A 32 11.72 14.65 -12.56
C SER A 32 12.65 13.47 -12.25
N MET A 33 12.70 12.98 -11.01
CA MET A 33 13.48 11.79 -10.65
C MET A 33 12.96 10.53 -11.35
N ILE A 34 11.64 10.37 -11.41
CA ILE A 34 10.99 9.22 -12.06
C ILE A 34 11.27 9.24 -13.56
N THR A 35 10.99 10.37 -14.23
CA THR A 35 11.22 10.52 -15.67
C THR A 35 12.70 10.35 -16.06
N TYR A 36 13.63 10.86 -15.23
CA TYR A 36 15.05 10.60 -15.41
C TYR A 36 15.39 9.10 -15.28
N SER A 37 14.80 8.41 -14.30
CA SER A 37 15.06 6.99 -14.06
C SER A 37 14.55 6.11 -15.21
N ILE A 38 13.39 6.44 -15.78
CA ILE A 38 12.84 5.81 -16.99
C ILE A 38 13.81 6.02 -18.17
N ALA A 39 14.24 7.25 -18.42
CA ALA A 39 15.11 7.56 -19.55
C ALA A 39 16.52 6.97 -19.42
N THR A 40 17.02 6.78 -18.20
CA THR A 40 18.43 6.47 -17.94
C THR A 40 18.69 5.02 -17.56
N TYR A 41 17.79 4.40 -16.78
CA TYR A 41 18.04 3.10 -16.17
C TYR A 41 17.16 1.97 -16.75
N GLY A 42 16.38 2.26 -17.79
CA GLY A 42 15.50 1.26 -18.40
C GLY A 42 14.34 0.84 -17.50
N VAL A 43 13.90 1.72 -16.59
CA VAL A 43 12.68 1.51 -15.81
C VAL A 43 11.50 1.44 -16.78
N ASP A 44 10.70 0.38 -16.69
CA ASP A 44 9.47 0.26 -17.48
C ASP A 44 8.46 1.29 -16.99
N PRO A 45 8.05 2.26 -17.83
CA PRO A 45 7.06 3.28 -17.45
C PRO A 45 5.70 2.69 -17.08
N ASN A 46 5.42 1.44 -17.44
CA ASN A 46 4.18 0.74 -17.06
C ASN A 46 4.29 0.00 -15.72
N HIS A 47 5.44 0.07 -15.03
CA HIS A 47 5.65 -0.57 -13.73
C HIS A 47 6.25 0.42 -12.73
N VAL A 48 5.61 1.58 -12.63
CA VAL A 48 5.95 2.65 -11.69
C VAL A 48 4.81 2.82 -10.69
N PHE A 49 5.17 2.91 -9.42
CA PHE A 49 4.26 2.96 -8.27
C PHE A 49 4.74 4.02 -7.28
N VAL A 50 3.86 4.47 -6.38
CA VAL A 50 4.21 5.45 -5.35
C VAL A 50 3.63 5.06 -4.01
N THR A 51 4.44 5.17 -2.96
CA THR A 51 4.00 4.95 -1.59
C THR A 51 4.76 5.83 -0.64
N GLY A 52 4.15 6.12 0.51
CA GLY A 52 4.75 6.92 1.55
C GLY A 52 3.91 6.91 2.81
N THR A 53 4.51 7.45 3.86
CA THR A 53 3.97 7.45 5.22
C THR A 53 3.91 8.89 5.75
N SER A 54 2.87 9.26 6.50
CA SER A 54 2.71 10.61 7.05
C SER A 54 2.73 11.69 5.95
N SER A 55 3.61 12.67 6.01
CA SER A 55 3.83 13.64 4.93
C SER A 55 4.13 12.98 3.57
N GLY A 56 4.79 11.81 3.56
CA GLY A 56 4.97 11.01 2.35
C GLY A 56 3.68 10.40 1.81
N ALA A 57 2.71 10.08 2.68
CA ALA A 57 1.37 9.63 2.28
C ALA A 57 0.56 10.80 1.69
N MET A 58 0.66 11.99 2.28
CA MET A 58 0.10 13.21 1.69
C MET A 58 0.68 13.46 0.29
N MET A 59 2.01 13.39 0.16
CA MET A 59 2.70 13.53 -1.12
C MET A 59 2.33 12.40 -2.09
N THR A 60 2.03 11.19 -1.62
CA THR A 60 1.51 10.10 -2.46
C THR A 60 0.20 10.50 -3.12
N ASN A 61 -0.75 11.08 -2.37
CA ASN A 61 -1.99 11.62 -2.96
C ASN A 61 -1.70 12.79 -3.94
N VAL A 62 -0.79 13.71 -3.58
CA VAL A 62 -0.35 14.80 -4.47
C VAL A 62 0.20 14.28 -5.79
N MET A 63 1.08 13.28 -5.74
CA MET A 63 1.67 12.66 -6.93
C MET A 63 0.62 11.95 -7.78
N SER A 64 -0.32 11.22 -7.17
CA SER A 64 -1.44 10.57 -7.87
C SER A 64 -2.39 11.58 -8.53
N GLY A 65 -2.52 12.79 -7.96
CA GLY A 65 -3.38 13.84 -8.51
C GLY A 65 -2.73 14.68 -9.59
N SER A 66 -1.51 15.18 -9.34
CA SER A 66 -0.73 16.07 -10.20
C SER A 66 0.02 15.35 -11.30
N TYR A 67 0.47 14.11 -11.09
CA TYR A 67 1.23 13.32 -12.08
C TYR A 67 0.63 11.92 -12.29
N PRO A 68 -0.69 11.80 -12.54
CA PRO A 68 -1.39 10.52 -12.61
C PRO A 68 -0.81 9.58 -13.68
N ASN A 69 -0.28 10.13 -14.77
CA ASN A 69 0.28 9.39 -15.88
C ASN A 69 1.59 8.65 -15.56
N LEU A 70 2.19 8.89 -14.39
CA LEU A 70 3.44 8.24 -13.99
C LEU A 70 3.21 6.94 -13.20
N PHE A 71 2.01 6.65 -12.72
CA PHE A 71 1.79 5.58 -11.73
C PHE A 71 0.66 4.64 -12.14
N GLN A 72 0.87 3.34 -11.93
CA GLN A 72 -0.20 2.35 -12.08
C GLN A 72 -1.03 2.18 -10.79
N ALA A 73 -0.39 2.34 -9.64
CA ALA A 73 -1.01 2.22 -8.33
C ALA A 73 -0.24 3.01 -7.27
N ALA A 74 -0.93 3.38 -6.21
CA ALA A 74 -0.39 4.12 -5.09
C ALA A 74 -0.88 3.55 -3.74
N SER A 75 -0.01 3.54 -2.73
CA SER A 75 -0.34 3.10 -1.36
C SER A 75 0.05 4.18 -0.34
N ALA A 76 -0.93 4.77 0.35
CA ALA A 76 -0.72 5.90 1.26
C ALA A 76 -0.96 5.48 2.71
N TYR A 77 0.04 5.64 3.58
CA TYR A 77 -0.02 5.27 5.00
C TYR A 77 -0.15 6.49 5.91
N SER A 78 -1.34 6.68 6.48
CA SER A 78 -1.69 7.76 7.41
C SER A 78 -1.46 9.13 6.77
N GLY A 79 -2.26 9.43 5.74
CA GLY A 79 -2.16 10.63 4.90
C GLY A 79 -3.34 11.58 5.08
N VAL A 80 -3.53 12.46 4.09
CA VAL A 80 -4.74 13.29 3.93
C VAL A 80 -5.05 13.40 2.44
N ALA A 81 -6.30 13.74 2.12
CA ALA A 81 -6.76 13.96 0.75
C ALA A 81 -5.91 15.02 0.02
N PHE A 82 -5.81 14.89 -1.31
CA PHE A 82 -5.15 15.86 -2.19
C PHE A 82 -5.68 17.26 -1.93
N GLY A 83 -4.78 18.22 -1.72
CA GLY A 83 -5.16 19.61 -1.50
C GLY A 83 -5.82 19.90 -0.15
N CYS A 84 -5.96 18.92 0.75
CA CYS A 84 -6.46 19.17 2.11
C CYS A 84 -5.54 20.13 2.89
N PHE A 85 -4.22 20.03 2.66
CA PHE A 85 -3.23 20.97 3.21
C PHE A 85 -3.08 22.27 2.40
N ALA A 86 -3.84 22.48 1.31
CA ALA A 86 -3.69 23.65 0.46
C ALA A 86 -3.79 24.95 1.27
N GLY A 87 -2.83 25.85 1.08
CA GLY A 87 -2.77 27.10 1.83
C GLY A 87 -1.38 27.69 1.94
N SER A 88 -1.27 28.78 2.69
CA SER A 88 -0.03 29.55 2.84
C SER A 88 1.01 28.91 3.77
N ASN A 89 0.58 27.97 4.62
CA ASN A 89 1.43 27.33 5.63
C ASN A 89 1.68 25.88 5.25
N SER A 90 2.88 25.38 5.54
CA SER A 90 3.24 23.97 5.36
C SER A 90 2.47 23.02 6.29
N TRP A 91 1.90 23.54 7.38
CA TRP A 91 1.00 22.81 8.26
C TRP A 91 -0.39 23.45 8.27
N ASN A 92 -1.42 22.64 7.99
CA ASN A 92 -2.81 23.04 8.07
C ASN A 92 -3.52 22.27 9.18
N SER A 93 -3.70 22.91 10.34
CA SER A 93 -4.33 22.28 11.50
C SER A 93 -5.76 21.83 11.24
N ALA A 94 -6.58 22.60 10.51
CA ALA A 94 -7.95 22.19 10.23
C ALA A 94 -7.99 20.87 9.44
N CYS A 95 -7.07 20.68 8.49
CA CYS A 95 -6.96 19.40 7.80
C CYS A 95 -6.39 18.31 8.74
N ALA A 96 -5.27 18.59 9.41
CA ALA A 96 -4.63 17.62 10.31
C ALA A 96 -5.56 17.12 11.42
N ASP A 97 -6.36 18.00 12.01
CA ASP A 97 -7.30 17.70 13.09
C ASP A 97 -8.59 17.02 12.59
N GLY A 98 -8.76 16.89 11.27
CA GLY A 98 -9.91 16.24 10.65
C GLY A 98 -11.16 17.13 10.52
N ASP A 99 -11.01 18.44 10.66
CA ASP A 99 -12.11 19.41 10.58
C ASP A 99 -12.48 19.78 9.13
N VAL A 100 -11.59 19.51 8.17
CA VAL A 100 -11.88 19.71 6.74
C VAL A 100 -12.66 18.52 6.20
N SER A 101 -13.96 18.72 5.99
CA SER A 101 -14.84 17.74 5.35
C SER A 101 -15.49 18.33 4.10
N ASN A 102 -15.26 17.70 2.95
CA ASN A 102 -15.86 18.09 1.67
C ASN A 102 -16.68 16.94 1.07
N THR A 103 -17.49 17.25 0.05
CA THR A 103 -18.14 16.20 -0.74
C THR A 103 -17.12 15.52 -1.64
N ALA A 104 -17.40 14.27 -2.03
CA ALA A 104 -16.60 13.50 -2.97
C ALA A 104 -16.36 14.27 -4.29
N GLU A 105 -17.38 15.02 -4.76
CA GLU A 105 -17.27 15.85 -5.97
C GLU A 105 -16.28 17.01 -5.80
N VAL A 106 -16.30 17.69 -4.64
CA VAL A 106 -15.36 18.79 -4.36
C VAL A 106 -13.93 18.28 -4.34
N TRP A 107 -13.66 17.18 -3.62
CA TRP A 107 -12.33 16.57 -3.62
C TRP A 107 -11.87 16.14 -5.01
N GLY A 108 -12.71 15.37 -5.72
CA GLY A 108 -12.36 14.93 -7.05
C GLY A 108 -12.13 16.08 -8.03
N ASN A 109 -12.86 17.19 -7.90
CA ASN A 109 -12.65 18.39 -8.72
C ASN A 109 -11.31 19.07 -8.42
N MET A 110 -10.86 19.09 -7.16
CA MET A 110 -9.51 19.57 -6.81
C MET A 110 -8.43 18.71 -7.47
N VAL A 111 -8.54 17.38 -7.41
CA VAL A 111 -7.61 16.46 -8.07
C VAL A 111 -7.61 16.63 -9.58
N ARG A 112 -8.78 16.75 -10.21
CA ARG A 112 -8.88 16.96 -11.67
C ARG A 112 -8.32 18.31 -12.11
N ALA A 113 -8.44 19.34 -11.27
CA ALA A 113 -7.88 20.67 -11.54
C ALA A 113 -6.35 20.70 -11.50
N ALA A 114 -5.70 19.73 -10.83
CA ALA A 114 -4.25 19.62 -10.78
C ALA A 114 -3.61 19.35 -12.16
N TYR A 115 -4.32 18.64 -13.05
CA TYR A 115 -3.87 18.39 -14.43
C TYR A 115 -5.02 18.64 -15.43
N PRO A 116 -5.29 19.92 -15.76
CA PRO A 116 -6.41 20.28 -16.64
C PRO A 116 -6.31 19.61 -18.01
N GLY A 117 -7.42 19.01 -18.45
CA GLY A 117 -7.51 18.31 -19.75
C GLY A 117 -6.96 16.88 -19.74
N TYR A 118 -6.42 16.39 -18.62
CA TYR A 118 -6.00 14.99 -18.52
C TYR A 118 -7.20 14.04 -18.50
N THR A 119 -7.26 13.15 -19.50
CA THR A 119 -8.30 12.12 -19.66
C THR A 119 -7.74 10.70 -19.65
N GLY A 120 -6.46 10.55 -19.32
CA GLY A 120 -5.79 9.25 -19.22
C GLY A 120 -6.12 8.50 -17.92
N PRO A 121 -5.58 7.28 -17.74
CA PRO A 121 -5.76 6.49 -16.54
C PRO A 121 -5.15 7.17 -15.31
N ARG A 122 -5.72 6.93 -14.13
CA ARG A 122 -5.18 7.36 -12.85
C ARG A 122 -4.80 6.13 -12.03
N PRO A 123 -3.82 6.22 -11.11
CA PRO A 123 -3.42 5.07 -10.31
C PRO A 123 -4.57 4.58 -9.45
N LYS A 124 -4.65 3.25 -9.29
CA LYS A 124 -5.46 2.66 -8.22
C LYS A 124 -4.90 3.04 -6.86
N MET A 125 -5.76 3.14 -5.85
CA MET A 125 -5.39 3.68 -4.55
C MET A 125 -5.59 2.65 -3.44
N MET A 126 -4.58 2.50 -2.59
CA MET A 126 -4.66 1.80 -1.32
C MET A 126 -4.40 2.81 -0.19
N LEU A 127 -5.32 2.93 0.76
CA LEU A 127 -5.32 3.97 1.77
C LEU A 127 -5.34 3.33 3.15
N TRP A 128 -4.37 3.62 4.00
CA TRP A 128 -4.25 3.06 5.34
C TRP A 128 -4.32 4.15 6.39
N HIS A 129 -5.16 3.99 7.42
CA HIS A 129 -5.21 4.97 8.51
C HIS A 129 -5.49 4.35 9.86
N GLY A 130 -4.79 4.85 10.88
CA GLY A 130 -4.95 4.41 12.26
C GLY A 130 -6.11 5.12 12.95
N THR A 131 -6.98 4.39 13.64
CA THR A 131 -8.12 5.01 14.34
C THR A 131 -7.72 5.81 15.58
N ALA A 132 -6.50 5.62 16.08
CA ALA A 132 -5.92 6.35 17.20
C ALA A 132 -4.85 7.37 16.75
N ASP A 133 -4.85 7.75 15.46
CA ASP A 133 -3.95 8.77 14.95
C ASP A 133 -4.28 10.15 15.55
N THR A 134 -3.29 10.77 16.19
CA THR A 134 -3.40 12.10 16.83
C THR A 134 -2.50 13.14 16.15
N THR A 135 -1.95 12.83 14.97
CA THR A 135 -1.17 13.77 14.14
C THR A 135 -1.96 14.16 12.92
N LEU A 136 -2.50 13.16 12.20
CA LEU A 136 -3.47 13.34 11.14
C LEU A 136 -4.69 12.53 11.54
N TYR A 137 -5.67 13.19 12.12
CA TYR A 137 -6.78 12.53 12.78
C TYR A 137 -7.59 11.68 11.80
N TYR A 138 -8.16 10.61 12.33
CA TYR A 138 -8.84 9.57 11.56
C TYR A 138 -9.94 10.06 10.58
N PRO A 139 -10.66 11.19 10.77
CA PRO A 139 -11.59 11.69 9.75
C PRO A 139 -10.96 11.91 8.36
N ASN A 140 -9.64 12.14 8.28
CA ASN A 140 -8.92 12.25 7.02
C ASN A 140 -9.01 10.98 6.15
N TYR A 141 -9.07 9.80 6.78
CA TYR A 141 -9.25 8.53 6.07
C TYR A 141 -10.52 8.52 5.21
N GLU A 142 -11.63 8.98 5.78
CA GLU A 142 -12.90 9.04 5.06
C GLU A 142 -12.84 10.07 3.91
N GLN A 143 -12.13 11.18 4.10
CA GLN A 143 -11.94 12.18 3.05
C GLN A 143 -11.10 11.64 1.88
N GLU A 144 -10.03 10.90 2.14
CA GLU A 144 -9.24 10.23 1.10
C GLU A 144 -10.09 9.21 0.33
N ILE A 145 -10.93 8.43 1.02
CA ILE A 145 -11.84 7.47 0.37
C ILE A 145 -12.86 8.21 -0.51
N LEU A 146 -13.48 9.28 -0.02
CA LEU A 146 -14.42 10.09 -0.81
C LEU A 146 -13.75 10.69 -2.05
N GLU A 147 -12.54 11.21 -1.90
CA GLU A 147 -11.74 11.75 -3.00
C GLU A 147 -11.51 10.70 -4.09
N TRP A 148 -10.87 9.58 -3.74
CA TRP A 148 -10.41 8.63 -4.74
C TRP A 148 -11.54 7.79 -5.34
N THR A 149 -12.61 7.54 -4.58
CA THR A 149 -13.81 6.90 -5.16
C THR A 149 -14.45 7.80 -6.22
N ASN A 150 -14.50 9.12 -6.01
CA ASN A 150 -14.99 10.06 -7.03
C ASN A 150 -14.03 10.18 -8.22
N VAL A 151 -12.73 10.29 -7.97
CA VAL A 151 -11.71 10.45 -9.03
C VAL A 151 -11.69 9.23 -9.96
N LEU A 152 -11.83 8.02 -9.41
CA LEU A 152 -11.79 6.77 -10.16
C LEU A 152 -13.18 6.29 -10.62
N GLY A 153 -14.23 7.05 -10.33
CA GLY A 153 -15.58 6.78 -10.84
C GLY A 153 -16.24 5.52 -10.26
N VAL A 154 -15.88 5.14 -9.03
CA VAL A 154 -16.46 4.01 -8.30
C VAL A 154 -17.43 4.50 -7.21
N SER A 155 -18.30 3.62 -6.73
CA SER A 155 -19.20 3.94 -5.62
C SER A 155 -18.41 4.23 -4.35
N SER A 156 -18.83 5.22 -3.56
CA SER A 156 -18.31 5.46 -2.20
C SER A 156 -18.92 4.49 -1.16
N THR A 157 -19.81 3.59 -1.58
CA THR A 157 -20.27 2.48 -0.75
C THR A 157 -19.33 1.29 -0.96
N PRO A 158 -18.80 0.67 0.12
CA PRO A 158 -17.93 -0.49 -0.02
C PRO A 158 -18.61 -1.62 -0.79
N SER A 159 -17.89 -2.17 -1.77
CA SER A 159 -18.24 -3.41 -2.46
C SER A 159 -18.06 -4.63 -1.55
N THR A 160 -17.00 -4.60 -0.73
CA THR A 160 -16.78 -5.58 0.34
C THR A 160 -16.23 -4.87 1.58
N THR A 161 -16.53 -5.46 2.75
CA THR A 161 -15.93 -5.10 4.03
C THR A 161 -15.47 -6.40 4.69
N THR A 162 -14.18 -6.49 5.01
CA THR A 162 -13.55 -7.67 5.61
C THR A 162 -12.91 -7.25 6.93
N LEU A 163 -13.33 -7.88 8.03
CA LEU A 163 -12.79 -7.62 9.36
C LEU A 163 -11.57 -8.49 9.63
N ASN A 164 -10.65 -7.97 10.43
CA ASN A 164 -9.39 -8.62 10.81
C ASN A 164 -8.50 -8.99 9.62
N ASP A 165 -8.47 -8.13 8.60
CA ASP A 165 -7.66 -8.28 7.40
C ASP A 165 -6.76 -7.05 7.24
N PRO A 166 -5.42 -7.21 7.15
CA PRO A 166 -4.68 -8.47 7.07
C PRO A 166 -4.39 -9.14 8.43
N GLN A 167 -4.76 -8.46 9.53
CA GLN A 167 -4.51 -8.89 10.89
C GLN A 167 -5.61 -8.40 11.83
N SER A 168 -5.63 -8.91 13.06
CA SER A 168 -6.62 -8.49 14.06
C SER A 168 -6.62 -6.97 14.26
N GLY A 169 -7.83 -6.39 14.32
CA GLY A 169 -8.04 -4.95 14.46
C GLY A 169 -8.02 -4.16 13.14
N TYR A 170 -7.70 -4.79 12.01
CA TYR A 170 -7.73 -4.12 10.71
C TYR A 170 -9.03 -4.42 9.97
N THR A 171 -9.66 -3.40 9.40
CA THR A 171 -10.84 -3.54 8.53
C THR A 171 -10.48 -3.11 7.12
N MET A 172 -10.50 -4.06 6.19
CA MET A 172 -10.36 -3.80 4.76
C MET A 172 -11.72 -3.47 4.14
N THR A 173 -11.82 -2.36 3.43
CA THR A 173 -12.94 -2.05 2.54
C THR A 173 -12.46 -1.96 1.09
N THR A 174 -13.24 -2.47 0.15
CA THR A 174 -12.96 -2.32 -1.29
C THR A 174 -14.06 -1.53 -1.97
N TYR A 175 -13.71 -0.74 -2.97
CA TYR A 175 -14.66 0.04 -3.79
C TYR A 175 -14.34 -0.26 -5.26
N GLY A 176 -15.02 -1.28 -5.80
CA GLY A 176 -14.59 -1.93 -7.03
C GLY A 176 -13.18 -2.51 -6.91
N SER A 177 -12.44 -2.53 -8.02
CA SER A 177 -11.02 -2.91 -8.06
C SER A 177 -10.06 -1.74 -7.85
N GLU A 178 -10.56 -0.52 -7.77
CA GLU A 178 -9.78 0.71 -7.96
C GLU A 178 -9.34 1.35 -6.64
N VAL A 179 -10.13 1.22 -5.56
CA VAL A 179 -9.81 1.77 -4.24
C VAL A 179 -9.93 0.69 -3.18
N ILE A 180 -8.90 0.58 -2.34
CA ILE A 180 -8.87 -0.26 -1.14
C ILE A 180 -8.57 0.65 0.07
N GLY A 181 -9.35 0.51 1.13
CA GLY A 181 -9.14 1.20 2.39
C GLY A 181 -8.82 0.20 3.50
N TYR A 182 -7.88 0.53 4.37
CA TYR A 182 -7.58 -0.20 5.61
C TYR A 182 -7.70 0.75 6.81
N SER A 183 -8.72 0.50 7.62
CA SER A 183 -8.86 1.12 8.93
C SER A 183 -8.19 0.25 9.99
N ALA A 184 -7.19 0.79 10.69
CA ALA A 184 -6.39 0.06 11.66
C ALA A 184 -6.76 0.48 13.10
N GLU A 185 -7.57 -0.34 13.77
CA GLU A 185 -8.08 -0.07 15.10
C GLU A 185 -6.95 0.03 16.13
N GLY A 186 -6.94 1.14 16.89
CA GLY A 186 -5.97 1.37 17.97
C GLY A 186 -4.56 1.72 17.51
N VAL A 187 -4.32 1.78 16.19
CA VAL A 187 -3.04 2.19 15.63
C VAL A 187 -2.97 3.71 15.56
N GLY A 188 -1.83 4.27 15.96
CA GLY A 188 -1.57 5.72 15.95
C GLY A 188 -0.88 6.21 14.68
N HIS A 189 -0.17 7.33 14.79
CA HIS A 189 0.63 7.88 13.69
C HIS A 189 2.01 7.22 13.64
N THR A 190 2.33 6.33 12.71
CA THR A 190 1.59 5.92 11.50
C THR A 190 1.21 4.44 11.52
N VAL A 191 0.30 4.05 10.63
CA VAL A 191 0.07 2.64 10.32
C VAL A 191 1.39 2.02 9.85
N PRO A 192 1.87 0.94 10.49
CA PRO A 192 3.07 0.22 10.04
C PRO A 192 2.92 -0.23 8.59
N VAL A 193 4.00 -0.19 7.81
CA VAL A 193 3.98 -0.58 6.40
C VAL A 193 3.75 -2.08 6.24
N HIS A 194 2.86 -2.45 5.32
CA HIS A 194 2.54 -3.82 4.93
C HIS A 194 3.12 -4.16 3.56
N GLU A 195 4.45 -4.29 3.48
CA GLU A 195 5.19 -4.46 2.23
C GLU A 195 4.65 -5.56 1.32
N THR A 196 4.33 -6.74 1.87
CA THR A 196 3.83 -7.86 1.08
C THR A 196 2.48 -7.57 0.42
N ILE A 197 1.66 -6.75 1.05
CA ILE A 197 0.35 -6.32 0.55
C ILE A 197 0.55 -5.24 -0.52
N ASP A 198 1.44 -4.28 -0.28
CA ASP A 198 1.81 -3.26 -1.28
C ASP A 198 2.34 -3.91 -2.56
N LEU A 199 3.30 -4.82 -2.44
CA LEU A 199 3.89 -5.52 -3.59
C LEU A 199 2.85 -6.34 -4.37
N ALA A 200 1.89 -6.97 -3.66
CA ALA A 200 0.79 -7.68 -4.30
C ALA A 200 -0.19 -6.72 -4.99
N PHE A 201 -0.54 -5.61 -4.35
CA PHE A 201 -1.41 -4.58 -4.93
C PHE A 201 -0.80 -3.91 -6.17
N PHE A 202 0.51 -3.68 -6.15
CA PHE A 202 1.30 -3.19 -7.28
C PHE A 202 1.48 -4.24 -8.38
N GLY A 203 1.14 -5.51 -8.12
CA GLY A 203 1.29 -6.60 -9.08
C GLY A 203 2.74 -7.03 -9.30
N ILE A 204 3.66 -6.63 -8.41
CA ILE A 204 5.09 -6.97 -8.49
C ILE A 204 5.32 -8.47 -8.18
N THR A 205 4.51 -9.06 -7.31
CA THR A 205 4.67 -10.46 -6.89
C THR A 205 4.08 -11.50 -7.84
N GLY A 206 3.58 -11.10 -9.03
CA GLY A 206 3.10 -12.03 -10.06
C GLY A 206 1.91 -12.92 -9.66
N GLY A 207 1.30 -12.68 -8.49
CA GLY A 207 0.19 -13.46 -7.95
C GLY A 207 -1.00 -12.56 -7.60
N GLY A 208 -1.86 -12.29 -8.58
CA GLY A 208 -3.19 -11.75 -8.28
C GLY A 208 -4.06 -12.76 -7.52
N PRO A 209 -5.16 -12.33 -6.87
CA PRO A 209 -6.08 -13.24 -6.20
C PRO A 209 -6.75 -14.13 -7.24
N SER A 210 -6.32 -15.38 -7.30
CA SER A 210 -6.95 -16.39 -8.15
C SER A 210 -8.25 -16.84 -7.50
N SER A 211 -9.36 -16.15 -7.80
CA SER A 211 -10.66 -16.80 -7.83
C SER A 211 -10.81 -17.53 -9.17
N THR A 212 -10.63 -18.84 -9.18
CA THR A 212 -11.36 -19.75 -10.07
C THR A 212 -11.30 -21.16 -9.51
N SER A 213 -12.44 -21.60 -9.01
CA SER A 213 -12.80 -23.01 -8.95
C SER A 213 -12.89 -23.53 -10.37
N SER A 214 -12.17 -24.62 -10.69
CA SER A 214 -12.59 -25.73 -11.55
C SER A 214 -11.44 -26.72 -11.67
N ALA A 215 -11.61 -27.88 -11.05
CA ALA A 215 -10.70 -29.02 -11.18
C ALA A 215 -10.54 -29.44 -12.67
N PRO A 216 -9.33 -29.83 -13.12
CA PRO A 216 -9.16 -30.42 -14.45
C PRO A 216 -9.82 -31.81 -14.52
N PRO A 217 -10.38 -32.23 -15.67
CA PRO A 217 -10.92 -33.58 -15.83
C PRO A 217 -9.77 -34.62 -15.79
N PRO A 218 -10.04 -35.86 -15.31
CA PRO A 218 -9.00 -36.86 -15.18
C PRO A 218 -8.52 -37.36 -16.55
N PRO A 219 -7.21 -37.62 -16.74
CA PRO A 219 -6.71 -38.24 -17.96
C PRO A 219 -7.08 -39.73 -18.03
N PRO A 220 -7.24 -40.30 -19.24
CA PRO A 220 -7.68 -41.68 -19.42
C PRO A 220 -6.60 -42.69 -19.01
N SER A 221 -7.06 -43.73 -18.32
CA SER A 221 -6.29 -44.87 -17.84
C SER A 221 -5.51 -45.56 -18.97
N SER A 222 -4.20 -45.70 -18.78
CA SER A 222 -3.40 -46.73 -19.46
C SER A 222 -2.34 -47.27 -18.51
N SER A 223 -2.32 -48.59 -18.40
CA SER A 223 -1.53 -49.44 -17.53
C SER A 223 -0.09 -49.54 -17.99
N SER A 224 0.89 -49.42 -17.07
CA SER A 224 2.13 -50.20 -17.07
C SER A 224 2.94 -50.00 -15.79
N ALA A 225 3.61 -51.07 -15.37
CA ALA A 225 4.13 -51.35 -14.04
C ALA A 225 5.36 -50.54 -13.59
N ALA A 226 5.49 -50.39 -12.26
CA ALA A 226 6.64 -49.82 -11.55
C ALA A 226 7.83 -50.80 -11.43
N PRO A 227 9.04 -50.26 -11.19
CA PRO A 227 9.82 -50.68 -10.00
C PRO A 227 10.38 -49.48 -9.19
N PRO A 228 10.88 -49.72 -7.96
CA PRO A 228 10.76 -48.79 -6.84
C PRO A 228 12.06 -48.07 -6.49
N VAL A 229 11.98 -46.84 -5.97
CA VAL A 229 13.03 -46.29 -5.09
C VAL A 229 12.43 -45.34 -4.02
N SER A 230 12.45 -45.86 -2.79
CA SER A 230 12.74 -45.22 -1.50
C SER A 230 11.93 -44.00 -1.02
N SER A 231 10.94 -44.30 -0.19
CA SER A 231 10.48 -43.43 0.89
C SER A 231 11.40 -43.55 2.12
N SER A 232 11.70 -42.42 2.75
CA SER A 232 12.00 -42.36 4.19
C SER A 232 11.48 -41.05 4.76
N PRO A 233 10.61 -41.09 5.78
CA PRO A 233 10.21 -39.92 6.56
C PRO A 233 11.16 -39.77 7.75
N SER A 234 11.84 -38.63 7.89
CA SER A 234 12.54 -38.32 9.15
C SER A 234 11.59 -37.61 10.12
N ASN A 235 10.66 -38.38 10.69
CA ASN A 235 10.10 -38.04 11.99
C ASN A 235 11.22 -38.22 13.03
N GLY A 236 11.86 -37.14 13.48
CA GLY A 236 12.79 -37.22 14.62
C GLY A 236 13.89 -36.17 14.74
N ALA A 237 14.07 -35.25 13.80
CA ALA A 237 15.07 -34.18 13.97
C ALA A 237 14.52 -33.09 14.90
N VAL A 238 15.33 -32.64 15.87
CA VAL A 238 15.10 -31.41 16.64
C VAL A 238 15.97 -30.29 16.06
N ALA A 239 15.43 -29.08 15.97
CA ALA A 239 16.14 -27.88 15.52
C ALA A 239 17.25 -27.53 16.53
N GLN A 240 18.48 -27.26 16.07
CA GLN A 240 19.59 -26.89 16.95
C GLN A 240 19.52 -25.42 17.37
N HIS A 241 20.41 -25.01 18.26
CA HIS A 241 20.54 -23.60 18.64
C HIS A 241 20.67 -22.71 17.40
N TRP A 242 19.85 -21.68 17.31
CA TRP A 242 19.75 -20.75 16.18
C TRP A 242 19.10 -21.28 14.89
N ASP A 243 18.64 -22.54 14.87
CA ASP A 243 17.86 -23.05 13.74
C ASP A 243 16.42 -22.53 13.77
N GLN A 244 15.80 -22.49 12.59
CA GLN A 244 14.38 -22.21 12.47
C GLN A 244 13.57 -23.39 13.04
N CYS A 245 12.58 -23.06 13.86
CA CYS A 245 11.69 -24.03 14.52
C CYS A 245 10.21 -23.74 14.26
N GLY A 246 9.90 -22.74 13.43
CA GLY A 246 8.52 -22.37 13.13
C GLY A 246 8.41 -21.19 12.18
N GLY A 247 7.18 -20.90 11.78
CA GLY A 247 6.84 -19.89 10.78
C GLY A 247 5.85 -20.42 9.76
N ILE A 248 5.01 -19.54 9.21
CA ILE A 248 4.08 -19.87 8.11
C ILE A 248 4.88 -20.47 6.94
N GLY A 249 4.48 -21.68 6.51
CA GLY A 249 5.11 -22.40 5.40
C GLY A 249 6.34 -23.24 5.78
N PHE A 250 6.80 -23.21 7.03
CA PHE A 250 7.93 -24.02 7.48
C PHE A 250 7.55 -25.49 7.63
N THR A 251 8.29 -26.38 6.95
CA THR A 251 8.08 -27.85 6.96
C THR A 251 9.16 -28.61 7.72
N GLY A 252 10.07 -27.88 8.38
CA GLY A 252 11.18 -28.44 9.14
C GLY A 252 10.82 -28.77 10.60
N PRO A 253 11.83 -29.07 11.44
CA PRO A 253 11.62 -29.51 12.81
C PRO A 253 11.04 -28.41 13.70
N THR A 254 9.91 -28.66 14.33
CA THR A 254 9.19 -27.67 15.17
C THR A 254 9.55 -27.71 16.65
N VAL A 255 10.44 -28.61 17.04
CA VAL A 255 10.90 -28.79 18.42
C VAL A 255 12.40 -28.52 18.48
N CYS A 256 12.80 -27.63 19.39
CA CYS A 256 14.19 -27.31 19.61
C CYS A 256 14.90 -28.37 20.46
N ALA A 257 16.19 -28.59 20.20
CA ALA A 257 17.05 -29.39 21.04
C ALA A 257 17.15 -28.75 22.43
N ALA A 258 17.07 -29.55 23.50
CA ALA A 258 17.26 -29.03 24.85
C ALA A 258 18.67 -28.42 25.00
N PRO A 259 18.83 -27.25 25.64
CA PRO A 259 17.87 -26.53 26.49
C PRO A 259 17.05 -25.42 25.78
N PHE A 260 17.08 -25.35 24.45
CA PHE A 260 16.55 -24.21 23.69
C PHE A 260 15.02 -24.25 23.55
N VAL A 261 14.42 -23.08 23.42
CA VAL A 261 12.98 -22.88 23.26
C VAL A 261 12.70 -22.21 21.92
N CYS A 262 11.68 -22.72 21.21
CA CYS A 262 11.26 -22.12 19.96
C CYS A 262 10.61 -20.75 20.22
N THR A 263 11.36 -19.68 19.94
CA THR A 263 10.94 -18.30 20.18
C THR A 263 10.44 -17.67 18.89
N VAL A 264 9.21 -17.18 18.90
CA VAL A 264 8.59 -16.54 17.75
C VAL A 264 9.21 -15.15 17.55
N SER A 265 9.75 -14.89 16.35
CA SER A 265 10.24 -13.56 15.97
C SER A 265 9.19 -12.81 15.15
N ASN A 266 8.56 -13.49 14.19
CA ASN A 266 7.44 -12.99 13.41
C ASN A 266 6.60 -14.15 12.85
N ALA A 267 5.52 -13.85 12.12
CA ALA A 267 4.60 -14.85 11.59
C ALA A 267 5.26 -15.90 10.66
N TYR A 268 6.36 -15.55 10.00
CA TYR A 268 7.07 -16.41 9.06
C TYR A 268 8.34 -17.05 9.65
N TYR A 269 8.74 -16.66 10.86
CA TYR A 269 10.02 -17.08 11.43
C TYR A 269 9.98 -17.21 12.96
N SER A 270 10.31 -18.41 13.44
CA SER A 270 10.60 -18.70 14.85
C SER A 270 11.95 -19.42 14.94
N GLN A 271 12.75 -19.11 15.96
CA GLN A 271 14.11 -19.59 16.11
C GLN A 271 14.33 -20.25 17.48
N CYS A 272 15.16 -21.27 17.54
CA CYS A 272 15.59 -21.87 18.81
C CYS A 272 16.61 -20.96 19.51
N LEU A 273 16.23 -20.43 20.69
CA LEU A 273 17.08 -19.62 21.58
C LEU A 273 17.19 -20.25 22.97
#